data_AF-A0A2D8FKL4-F1
#
_entry.id   AF-A0A2D8FKL4-F1
#
_cell.length_a   1.000
_cell.length_b   1.000
_cell.length_c   1.000
_cell.angle_alpha   90.00
_cell.angle_beta   90.00
_cell.angle_gamma   90.00
#
_symmetry.space_group_name_H-M   'P 1'
#
loop_
_entity.id
_entity.type
_entity.pdbx_description
1 polymer ?
#
loop_
_entity_poly.entity_id
_entity_poly.type
_entity_poly.pdbx_seq_one_letter_code
_entity_poly.pdbx_strand_id
1 'polypeptide(L)' 'MTSRRVAILIDGGFFLKRLPKLVPSNFCDSAEGVARCIRIMCRSHVRQLTGADKERWQDDVYRIFF' A
#
# COMPACT_ATOMS: atom_id res chain seq x y z
N MET A 1 22.11 -7.12 -10.99
CA MET A 1 20.80 -6.46 -10.79
C MET A 1 20.68 -6.10 -9.33
N THR A 2 20.72 -4.81 -8.97
CA THR A 2 20.46 -4.37 -7.59
C THR A 2 19.00 -4.65 -7.28
N SER A 3 18.71 -5.68 -6.48
CA SER A 3 17.36 -5.94 -5.99
C SER A 3 16.83 -4.68 -5.31
N ARG A 4 15.85 -4.02 -5.92
CA ARG A 4 15.18 -2.87 -5.31
C ARG A 4 14.42 -3.42 -4.11
N ARG A 5 14.76 -2.97 -2.90
CA ARG A 5 14.18 -3.46 -1.64
C ARG A 5 13.46 -2.30 -0.97
N VAL A 6 12.23 -2.03 -1.40
CA VAL A 6 11.36 -1.04 -0.79
C VAL A 6 10.79 -1.61 0.50
N ALA A 7 11.01 -0.92 1.62
CA ALA A 7 10.34 -1.20 2.89
C ALA A 7 9.25 -0.15 3.10
N ILE A 8 8.05 -0.58 3.49
CA ILE A 8 6.89 0.30 3.69
C ILE A 8 6.47 0.22 5.15
N LEU A 9 6.40 1.35 5.83
CA LEU A 9 5.81 1.50 7.16
C LEU A 9 4.44 2.16 7.02
N ILE A 10 3.41 1.48 7.51
CA ILE A 10 2.05 1.98 7.60
C ILE A 10 1.78 2.23 9.08
N ASP A 11 1.47 3.46 9.45
CA ASP A 11 0.92 3.74 10.78
C ASP A 11 -0.56 3.36 10.77
N GLY A 12 -0.88 2.16 11.30
CA GLY A 12 -2.26 1.67 11.31
C GLY A 12 -3.24 2.59 12.05
N GLY A 13 -2.82 3.21 13.15
CA GLY A 13 -3.67 4.09 13.95
C GLY A 13 -4.02 5.38 13.22
N PHE A 14 -3.04 6.01 12.58
CA PHE A 14 -3.27 7.19 11.74
C PHE A 14 -4.05 6.84 10.47
N PHE A 15 -3.69 5.73 9.82
CA PHE A 15 -4.30 5.28 8.58
C PHE A 15 -5.79 5.01 8.76
N LEU A 16 -6.18 4.21 9.76
CA LEU A 16 -7.58 3.86 10.00
C LEU A 16 -8.44 5.09 10.36
N LYS A 17 -7.88 6.08 11.07
CA LYS A 17 -8.59 7.34 11.37
C LYS A 17 -8.82 8.20 10.13
N ARG A 18 -7.93 8.12 9.14
CA ARG A 18 -7.94 9.00 7.95
C ARG A 18 -8.65 8.35 6.77
N LEU A 19 -8.59 7.03 6.65
CA LEU A 19 -9.11 6.28 5.51
C LEU A 19 -10.60 6.58 5.20
N PRO A 20 -11.54 6.62 6.16
CA PRO A 20 -12.94 6.93 5.87
C PRO A 20 -13.20 8.34 5.32
N LYS A 21 -12.23 9.25 5.43
CA LYS A 21 -12.30 10.62 4.87
C LYS A 21 -11.75 10.71 3.45
N LEU A 22 -11.06 9.66 2.98
CA LEU A 22 -10.32 9.65 1.72
C LEU A 22 -10.94 8.71 0.68
N VAL A 23 -11.66 7.68 1.12
CA VAL A 23 -12.34 6.72 0.25
C VAL A 23 -13.82 6.60 0.61
N PRO A 24 -14.68 6.20 -0.33
CA PRO A 24 -16.08 5.92 -0.03
C PRO A 24 -16.21 4.81 1.04
N SER A 25 -17.26 4.84 1.85
CA SER A 25 -17.43 3.99 3.03
C SER A 25 -17.35 2.49 2.74
N ASN A 26 -17.83 2.05 1.58
CA ASN A 26 -17.77 0.65 1.12
C ASN A 26 -16.35 0.12 0.83
N PHE A 27 -15.32 0.98 0.94
CA PHE A 27 -13.93 0.59 0.82
C PHE A 27 -13.21 0.46 2.17
N CYS A 28 -13.84 0.86 3.27
CA CYS A 28 -13.23 0.83 4.60
C CYS A 28 -14.16 0.29 5.69
N ASP A 29 -15.26 -0.36 5.31
CA ASP A 29 -16.25 -0.98 6.21
C ASP A 29 -15.85 -2.39 6.68
N SER A 30 -14.83 -2.97 6.06
CA SER A 30 -14.35 -4.34 6.28
C SER A 30 -12.83 -4.39 6.30
N ALA A 31 -12.27 -5.39 6.98
CA ALA A 31 -10.83 -5.62 6.99
C ALA A 31 -10.27 -5.85 5.58
N GLU A 32 -11.03 -6.54 4.73
CA GLU A 32 -10.71 -6.78 3.31
C GLU A 32 -10.67 -5.48 2.50
N GLY A 33 -11.61 -4.57 2.75
CA GLY A 33 -11.63 -3.24 2.13
C GLY A 33 -10.39 -2.42 2.51
N VAL A 34 -10.09 -2.36 3.81
CA VAL A 34 -8.90 -1.68 4.34
C VAL A 34 -7.62 -2.27 3.73
N ALA A 35 -7.48 -3.59 3.69
CA ALA A 35 -6.34 -4.27 3.09
C ALA A 35 -6.21 -3.98 1.58
N ARG A 36 -7.33 -3.86 0.86
CA ARG A 36 -7.35 -3.48 -0.55
C ARG A 36 -6.85 -2.05 -0.74
N CYS A 37 -7.27 -1.10 0.09
CA CYS A 37 -6.78 0.27 0.06
C CYS A 37 -5.26 0.34 0.31
N ILE A 38 -4.78 -0.39 1.32
CA ILE A 38 -3.34 -0.52 1.61
C ILE A 38 -2.58 -1.04 0.40
N ARG A 39 -3.08 -2.11 -0.24
CA ARG A 39 -2.44 -2.72 -1.41
C ARG A 39 -2.35 -1.74 -2.58
N ILE A 40 -3.40 -0.96 -2.84
CA ILE A 40 -3.42 0.05 -3.91
C ILE A 40 -2.41 1.15 -3.61
N MET A 41 -2.37 1.65 -2.38
CA MET A 41 -1.41 2.67 -1.96
C MET A 41 0.03 2.20 -2.10
N CYS A 42 0.34 1.00 -1.59
CA CYS A 42 1.69 0.43 -1.67
C CYS A 42 2.12 0.25 -3.12
N ARG A 43 1.24 -0.29 -3.97
CA ARG A 43 1.51 -0.43 -5.41
C ARG A 43 1.80 0.91 -6.08
N SER A 44 0.99 1.92 -5.79
CA SER A 44 1.18 3.27 -6.36
C SER A 44 2.53 3.86 -5.93
N HIS A 45 2.87 3.73 -4.64
CA HIS A 45 4.11 4.23 -4.08
C HIS A 45 5.34 3.54 -4.67
N VAL A 46 5.34 2.21 -4.74
CA VAL A 46 6.44 1.44 -5.34
C VAL A 46 6.63 1.81 -6.80
N ARG A 47 5.55 1.91 -7.58
CA ARG A 47 5.61 2.33 -8.98
C ARG A 47 6.23 3.72 -9.14
N GLN A 48 5.89 4.67 -8.25
CA GLN A 48 6.50 6.01 -8.27
C GLN A 48 8.00 5.97 -8.00
N LEU A 49 8.46 5.08 -7.11
CA LEU A 49 9.87 4.97 -6.75
C LEU A 49 10.71 4.21 -7.77
N THR A 50 10.17 3.13 -8.33
CA THR A 50 10.96 2.18 -9.14
C THR A 50 10.73 2.34 -10.64
N GLY A 51 9.66 3.01 -11.05
CA GLY A 51 9.21 3.05 -12.45
C GLY A 51 8.76 1.69 -12.98
N ALA A 52 8.69 0.66 -12.12
CA ALA A 52 8.36 -0.70 -12.51
C ALA A 52 6.88 -0.83 -12.89
N ASP A 53 6.61 -1.71 -13.86
CA ASP A 53 5.26 -1.91 -14.37
C ASP A 53 4.36 -2.68 -13.38
N LYS A 54 3.08 -2.51 -13.62
CA LYS A 54 1.92 -2.78 -12.76
C LYS A 54 1.78 -4.20 -12.21
N GLU A 55 2.45 -5.20 -12.77
CA GLU A 55 2.23 -6.61 -12.47
C GLU A 55 3.16 -7.19 -11.39
N ARG A 56 4.38 -6.66 -11.23
CA ARG A 56 5.42 -7.24 -10.37
C ARG A 56 5.94 -6.33 -9.26
N TRP A 57 5.15 -5.34 -8.85
CA TRP A 57 5.57 -4.38 -7.82
C TRP A 57 5.92 -5.05 -6.48
N GLN A 58 5.36 -6.24 -6.19
CA GLN A 58 5.70 -7.00 -4.99
C GLN A 58 7.15 -7.50 -4.98
N ASP A 59 7.76 -7.71 -6.16
CA ASP A 59 9.16 -8.15 -6.27
C ASP A 59 10.12 -7.03 -5.82
N ASP A 60 9.68 -5.77 -5.88
CA ASP A 60 10.40 -4.61 -5.37
C ASP A 60 10.17 -4.39 -3.86
N VAL A 61 9.22 -5.10 -3.23
CA VAL A 61 8.88 -4.91 -1.82
C VAL A 61 9.57 -5.96 -0.96
N TYR A 62 10.39 -5.47 -0.04
CA TYR A 62 11.06 -6.32 0.94
C TYR A 62 10.15 -6.65 2.13
N ARG A 63 9.44 -5.64 2.67
CA ARG A 63 8.59 -5.81 3.86
C ARG A 63 7.57 -4.69 4.00
N ILE A 64 6.40 -5.03 4.55
CA ILE A 64 5.38 -4.08 4.98
C ILE A 64 5.23 -4.23 6.50
N PHE A 65 5.28 -3.11 7.21
CA PHE A 65 4.97 -2.99 8.63
C PHE A 65 3.65 -2.24 8.77
N PHE A 66 2.76 -2.69 9.66
CA PHE A 66 1.45 -2.11 9.92
C PHE A 66 1.28 -1.84 11.42
#